data_AF-A0A7S2P7V6-F1
#
_entry.id   AF-A0A7S2P7V6-F1
#
_cell.length_a   1.000
_cell.length_b   1.000
_cell.length_c   1.000
_cell.angle_alpha   90.00
_cell.angle_beta   90.00
_cell.angle_gamma   90.00
#
_symmetry.space_group_name_H-M   'P 1'
#
loop_
_entity.id
_entity.type
_entity.pdbx_description
1 polymer ?
#
loop_
_entity_poly.entity_id
_entity_poly.type
_entity_poly.pdbx_seq_one_letter_code
_entity_poly.pdbx_strand_id
1 'polypeptide(L)'
;SESLKKDMDFFYGEKWQDDIQPSPAAMAYVVRIKEIAETKPYLMVAHQYTRYLGDLFGGQMMSGMARRSLSLENGDGTAFYTFDDIPSAKDFITEWYTSLNALDLTQQQKEDIVDEANLVFELNIDVLQELTGSPLK
;
A
#
# COMPACT_ATOMS: atom_id res chain seq x y z
N SER A 1 -0.89 10.98 -2.39
CA SER A 1 -2.25 10.48 -2.18
C SER A 1 -3.03 11.51 -1.39
N GLU A 2 -4.20 11.94 -1.87
CA GLU A 2 -5.07 12.90 -1.16
C GLU A 2 -5.83 12.24 0.00
N SER A 3 -6.28 11.00 -0.17
CA SER A 3 -7.00 10.24 0.88
C SER A 3 -6.13 9.99 2.12
N LEU A 4 -4.86 9.61 1.93
CA LEU A 4 -3.91 9.48 3.05
C LEU A 4 -3.68 10.80 3.78
N LYS A 5 -3.60 11.93 3.06
CA LYS A 5 -3.45 13.25 3.70
C LYS A 5 -4.68 13.58 4.55
N LYS A 6 -5.89 13.32 4.04
CA LYS A 6 -7.14 13.50 4.79
C LYS A 6 -7.15 12.68 6.08
N ASP A 7 -6.72 11.42 6.03
CA ASP A 7 -6.63 10.58 7.23
C ASP A 7 -5.56 11.09 8.21
N MET A 8 -4.43 11.57 7.72
CA MET A 8 -3.40 12.19 8.57
C MET A 8 -3.89 13.47 9.25
N ASP A 9 -4.60 14.34 8.51
CA ASP A 9 -5.22 15.55 9.07
C ASP A 9 -6.23 15.20 10.17
N PHE A 10 -7.01 14.12 9.97
CA PHE A 10 -7.97 13.64 10.96
C PHE A 10 -7.31 13.14 12.26
N PHE A 11 -6.25 12.33 12.16
CA PHE A 11 -5.61 11.72 13.33
C PHE A 11 -4.61 12.62 14.05
N TYR A 12 -3.91 13.49 13.31
CA TYR A 12 -2.76 14.24 13.82
C TYR A 12 -2.91 15.77 13.66
N GLY A 13 -3.99 16.25 13.02
CA GLY A 13 -4.23 17.68 12.77
C GLY A 13 -3.37 18.25 11.64
N GLU A 14 -3.67 19.49 11.21
CA GLU A 14 -3.10 20.12 10.00
C GLU A 14 -1.56 20.24 9.97
N LYS A 15 -0.88 20.08 11.12
CA LYS A 15 0.58 20.20 11.26
C LYS A 15 1.32 18.85 11.25
N TRP A 16 0.63 17.75 10.97
CA TRP A 16 1.22 16.40 10.99
C TRP A 16 2.47 16.25 10.12
N GLN A 17 2.62 17.06 9.07
CA GLN A 17 3.79 17.03 8.17
C GLN A 17 5.08 17.46 8.87
N ASP A 18 4.98 18.34 9.87
CA ASP A 18 6.12 18.81 10.64
C ASP A 18 6.48 17.81 11.75
N ASP A 19 5.47 17.13 12.30
CA ASP A 19 5.59 16.34 13.53
C ASP A 19 5.79 14.83 13.28
N ILE A 20 5.32 14.30 12.15
CA ILE A 20 5.33 12.86 11.84
C ILE A 20 6.40 12.55 10.80
N GLN A 21 7.30 11.63 11.16
CA GLN A 21 8.36 11.15 10.28
C GLN A 21 8.15 9.66 9.96
N PRO A 22 8.50 9.20 8.75
CA PRO A 22 8.46 7.78 8.42
C PRO A 22 9.41 7.00 9.33
N SER A 23 8.96 5.83 9.76
CA SER A 23 9.81 4.92 10.53
C SER A 23 10.96 4.35 9.68
N PRO A 24 12.02 3.83 10.29
CA PRO A 24 13.09 3.14 9.58
C PRO A 24 12.62 2.09 8.54
N ALA A 25 11.66 1.22 8.86
CA ALA A 25 11.17 0.22 7.91
C ALA A 25 10.37 0.87 6.76
N ALA A 26 9.52 1.86 7.08
CA ALA A 26 8.81 2.62 6.05
C ALA A 26 9.78 3.34 5.11
N MET A 27 10.87 3.87 5.67
CA MET A 27 11.90 4.56 4.90
C MET A 27 12.69 3.60 4.01
N ALA A 28 13.05 2.40 4.50
CA ALA A 28 13.66 1.35 3.69
C ALA A 28 12.76 0.97 2.50
N TYR A 29 11.45 0.84 2.73
CA TYR A 29 10.51 0.51 1.67
C TYR A 29 10.42 1.63 0.61
N VAL A 30 10.35 2.90 1.01
CA VAL A 30 10.38 4.04 0.09
C VAL A 30 11.69 4.11 -0.71
N VAL A 31 12.84 3.80 -0.09
CA VAL A 31 14.13 3.73 -0.80
C VAL A 31 14.07 2.68 -1.90
N ARG A 32 13.54 1.48 -1.62
CA ARG A 32 13.40 0.42 -2.63
C ARG A 32 12.52 0.87 -3.80
N ILE A 33 11.38 1.49 -3.52
CA ILE A 33 10.49 2.03 -4.57
C ILE A 33 11.23 3.03 -5.47
N LYS A 34 12.01 3.95 -4.88
CA LYS A 34 12.78 4.95 -5.66
C LYS A 34 13.87 4.28 -6.51
N GLU A 35 14.60 3.33 -5.93
CA GLU A 35 15.66 2.59 -6.62
C GLU A 35 15.11 1.88 -7.87
N ILE A 36 14.01 1.12 -7.75
CA ILE A 36 13.46 0.40 -8.89
C ILE A 36 12.79 1.32 -9.90
N ALA A 37 12.28 2.49 -9.48
CA ALA A 37 11.73 3.49 -10.41
C ALA A 37 12.78 3.97 -11.41
N GLU A 38 14.02 4.13 -10.93
CA GLU A 38 15.15 4.63 -11.72
C GLU A 38 15.85 3.53 -12.50
N THR A 39 15.96 2.33 -11.92
CA THR A 39 16.82 1.27 -12.46
C THR A 39 16.07 0.16 -13.20
N LYS A 40 14.88 -0.23 -12.72
CA LYS A 40 14.11 -1.38 -13.22
C LYS A 40 12.60 -1.13 -13.09
N PRO A 41 12.02 -0.18 -13.84
CA PRO A 41 10.63 0.26 -13.65
C PRO A 41 9.59 -0.84 -13.88
N TYR A 42 9.90 -1.89 -14.64
CA TYR A 42 9.00 -3.05 -14.81
C TYR A 42 8.71 -3.79 -13.49
N LEU A 43 9.58 -3.66 -12.49
CA LEU A 43 9.37 -4.23 -11.15
C LEU A 43 8.28 -3.51 -10.35
N MET A 44 7.84 -2.32 -10.78
CA MET A 44 6.73 -1.61 -10.11
C MET A 44 5.44 -2.42 -10.08
N VAL A 45 5.26 -3.36 -11.01
CA VAL A 45 4.14 -4.30 -11.02
C VAL A 45 4.06 -5.07 -9.71
N ALA A 46 5.19 -5.51 -9.15
CA ALA A 46 5.23 -6.24 -7.88
C ALA A 46 4.70 -5.38 -6.71
N HIS A 47 5.10 -4.12 -6.66
CA HIS A 47 4.61 -3.17 -5.63
C HIS A 47 3.12 -2.89 -5.77
N GLN A 48 2.65 -2.66 -6.99
CA GLN A 48 1.22 -2.43 -7.27
C GLN A 48 0.39 -3.66 -6.91
N TYR A 49 0.86 -4.85 -7.28
CA TYR A 49 0.21 -6.11 -6.96
C TYR A 49 0.05 -6.26 -5.44
N THR A 50 1.14 -6.14 -4.68
CA THR A 50 1.10 -6.39 -3.24
C THR A 50 0.30 -5.32 -2.49
N ARG A 51 0.37 -4.05 -2.92
CA ARG A 51 -0.36 -2.96 -2.25
C ARG A 51 -1.79 -2.80 -2.77
N TYR A 52 -1.97 -2.42 -4.03
CA TYR A 52 -3.26 -1.97 -4.54
C TYR A 52 -4.28 -3.09 -4.64
N LEU A 53 -3.88 -4.29 -5.09
CA LEU A 53 -4.83 -5.40 -5.12
C LEU A 53 -5.19 -5.84 -3.69
N GLY A 54 -4.21 -5.86 -2.78
CA GLY A 54 -4.47 -6.10 -1.34
C GLY A 54 -5.48 -5.10 -0.76
N ASP A 55 -5.29 -3.82 -1.06
CA ASP A 55 -6.18 -2.74 -0.62
C ASP A 55 -7.59 -2.85 -1.26
N LEU A 56 -7.70 -3.28 -2.51
CA LEU A 56 -9.00 -3.51 -3.18
C LEU A 56 -9.71 -4.79 -2.71
N PHE A 57 -8.97 -5.86 -2.39
CA PHE A 57 -9.54 -7.12 -1.89
C PHE A 57 -9.99 -7.02 -0.43
N GLY A 58 -9.14 -6.43 0.42
CA GLY A 58 -9.31 -6.43 1.88
C GLY A 58 -9.66 -5.09 2.49
N GLY A 59 -9.49 -3.97 1.78
CA GLY A 59 -9.59 -2.63 2.34
C GLY A 59 -10.94 -2.30 2.95
N GLN A 60 -12.04 -2.77 2.35
CA GLN A 60 -13.39 -2.58 2.91
C GLN A 60 -13.55 -3.28 4.26
N MET A 61 -12.99 -4.48 4.41
CA MET A 61 -13.00 -5.20 5.68
C MET A 61 -12.13 -4.50 6.72
N MET A 62 -10.92 -4.07 6.34
CA MET A 62 -10.00 -3.32 7.21
C MET A 62 -10.61 -1.99 7.68
N SER A 63 -11.22 -1.23 6.76
CA SER A 63 -11.95 0.00 7.07
C SER A 63 -13.06 -0.25 8.10
N GLY A 64 -13.87 -1.28 7.88
CA GLY A 64 -14.93 -1.65 8.81
C GLY A 64 -14.41 -2.04 10.20
N MET A 65 -13.28 -2.75 10.27
CA MET A 65 -12.63 -3.07 11.54
C MET A 65 -12.07 -1.82 12.24
N ALA A 66 -11.35 -0.97 11.51
CA ALA A 66 -10.78 0.27 12.04
C ALA A 66 -11.87 1.20 12.61
N ARG A 67 -12.96 1.42 11.86
CA ARG A 67 -14.10 2.23 12.31
C ARG A 67 -14.70 1.74 13.62
N ARG A 68 -14.89 0.42 13.75
CA ARG A 68 -15.42 -0.17 14.98
C ARG A 68 -14.45 -0.06 16.15
N SER A 69 -13.17 -0.42 15.94
CA SER A 69 -12.18 -0.45 17.00
C SER A 69 -11.83 0.94 17.54
N LEU A 70 -11.85 1.96 16.67
CA LEU A 70 -11.52 3.34 17.02
C LEU A 70 -12.76 4.23 17.24
N SER A 71 -13.97 3.66 17.18
CA SER A 71 -15.23 4.41 17.29
C SER A 71 -15.33 5.60 16.34
N LEU A 72 -14.90 5.41 15.09
CA LEU A 72 -14.90 6.47 14.08
C LEU A 72 -16.31 6.68 13.53
N GLU A 73 -16.82 7.91 13.67
CA GLU A 73 -18.11 8.32 13.15
C GLU A 73 -17.97 8.91 11.74
N ASN A 74 -19.06 8.89 10.96
CA ASN A 74 -19.20 9.58 9.67
C ASN A 74 -18.22 9.18 8.53
N GLY A 75 -17.38 8.16 8.74
CA GLY A 75 -16.47 7.64 7.72
C GLY A 75 -15.14 8.38 7.59
N ASP A 76 -14.88 9.37 8.44
CA ASP A 76 -13.57 10.02 8.55
C ASP A 76 -12.53 9.10 9.23
N GLY A 77 -11.25 9.38 9.02
CA GLY A 77 -10.12 8.56 9.52
C GLY A 77 -9.94 7.20 8.81
N THR A 78 -10.65 6.97 7.71
CA THR A 78 -10.52 5.76 6.88
C THR A 78 -10.66 6.04 5.38
N ALA A 79 -10.44 7.29 4.96
CA ALA A 79 -10.54 7.71 3.56
C ALA A 79 -9.58 6.94 2.65
N PHE A 80 -8.45 6.45 3.16
CA PHE A 80 -7.52 5.57 2.45
C PHE A 80 -8.19 4.34 1.84
N TYR A 81 -9.22 3.79 2.51
CA TYR A 81 -9.94 2.61 2.06
C TYR A 81 -11.17 2.93 1.19
N THR A 82 -11.37 4.20 0.83
CA THR A 82 -12.44 4.63 -0.07
C THR A 82 -11.89 4.83 -1.48
N PHE A 83 -12.54 4.21 -2.47
CA PHE A 83 -12.12 4.23 -3.87
C PHE A 83 -13.26 4.72 -4.76
N ASP A 84 -13.63 6.00 -4.66
CA ASP A 84 -14.78 6.57 -5.36
C ASP A 84 -14.67 6.49 -6.89
N ASP A 85 -13.45 6.51 -7.42
CA ASP A 85 -13.16 6.38 -8.84
C ASP A 85 -13.19 4.92 -9.35
N ILE A 86 -13.37 3.93 -8.45
CA ILE A 86 -13.40 2.50 -8.77
C ILE A 86 -14.79 1.95 -8.42
N PRO A 87 -15.77 2.05 -9.35
CA PRO A 87 -17.15 1.63 -9.08
C PRO A 87 -17.30 0.11 -8.88
N SER A 88 -16.36 -0.67 -9.44
CA SER A 88 -16.33 -2.13 -9.33
C SER A 88 -14.89 -2.60 -9.15
N ALA A 89 -14.53 -2.97 -7.92
CA ALA A 89 -13.20 -3.52 -7.62
C ALA A 89 -12.93 -4.80 -8.44
N LYS A 90 -13.96 -5.62 -8.66
CA LYS A 90 -13.85 -6.85 -9.47
C LYS A 90 -13.46 -6.54 -10.91
N ASP A 91 -14.14 -5.59 -11.55
CA ASP A 91 -13.88 -5.26 -12.95
C ASP A 91 -12.52 -4.58 -13.09
N PHE A 92 -12.17 -3.70 -12.16
CA PHE A 92 -10.85 -3.07 -12.11
C PHE A 92 -9.72 -4.11 -11.98
N ILE A 93 -9.85 -5.07 -11.07
CA ILE A 93 -8.85 -6.14 -10.90
C ILE A 93 -8.77 -7.02 -12.16
N THR A 94 -9.90 -7.30 -12.82
CA THR A 94 -9.94 -8.06 -14.07
C THR A 94 -9.18 -7.34 -15.18
N GLU A 95 -9.39 -6.03 -15.32
CA GLU A 95 -8.67 -5.19 -16.28
C GLU A 95 -7.18 -5.09 -15.95
N TRP A 96 -6.84 -4.96 -14.67
CA TRP A 96 -5.45 -4.94 -14.21
C TRP A 96 -4.70 -6.23 -14.59
N TYR A 97 -5.29 -7.41 -14.35
CA TYR A 97 -4.69 -8.68 -14.78
C TYR A 97 -4.61 -8.80 -16.30
N THR A 98 -5.61 -8.30 -17.02
CA THR A 98 -5.61 -8.31 -18.49
C THR A 98 -4.46 -7.47 -19.03
N SER A 99 -4.27 -6.27 -18.48
CA SER A 99 -3.15 -5.38 -18.80
C SER A 99 -1.80 -6.01 -18.47
N LEU A 100 -1.65 -6.62 -17.28
CA LEU A 100 -0.43 -7.31 -16.88
C LEU A 100 -0.08 -8.44 -17.85
N ASN A 101 -1.06 -9.28 -18.20
CA ASN A 101 -0.84 -10.42 -19.09
C ASN A 101 -0.55 -10.02 -20.55
N ALA A 102 -0.88 -8.77 -20.93
CA ALA A 102 -0.57 -8.22 -22.24
C ALA A 102 0.84 -7.62 -22.34
N LEU A 103 1.56 -7.47 -21.22
CA LEU A 103 2.93 -6.95 -21.24
C LEU A 103 3.89 -7.93 -21.92
N ASP A 104 4.70 -7.43 -22.85
CA ASP A 104 5.76 -8.19 -23.51
C ASP A 104 7.00 -8.28 -22.60
N LEU A 105 6.91 -9.16 -21.60
CA LEU A 105 7.98 -9.42 -20.64
C LEU A 105 8.75 -10.68 -21.01
N THR A 106 10.08 -10.57 -20.97
CA THR A 106 10.97 -11.73 -21.05
C THR A 106 10.76 -12.66 -19.86
N GLN A 107 11.18 -13.92 -20.00
CA GLN A 107 11.11 -14.89 -18.90
C GLN A 107 11.87 -14.41 -17.66
N GLN A 108 13.06 -13.81 -17.85
CA GLN A 108 13.84 -13.24 -16.76
C GLN A 108 13.10 -12.11 -16.04
N GLN A 109 12.44 -11.21 -16.78
CA GLN A 109 11.68 -10.12 -16.13
C GLN A 109 10.50 -10.64 -15.33
N LYS A 110 9.86 -11.73 -15.76
CA LYS A 110 8.78 -12.37 -14.99
C LYS A 110 9.31 -12.95 -13.69
N GLU A 111 10.46 -13.61 -13.73
CA GLU A 111 11.14 -14.13 -12.53
C GLU A 111 11.54 -12.99 -11.59
N ASP A 112 12.17 -11.92 -12.11
CA ASP A 112 12.52 -10.75 -11.32
C ASP A 112 11.29 -10.09 -10.65
N ILE A 113 10.12 -10.07 -11.32
CA ILE A 113 8.88 -9.55 -10.73
C ILE A 113 8.39 -10.42 -9.57
N VAL A 114 8.52 -11.74 -9.68
CA VAL A 114 8.15 -12.67 -8.60
C VAL A 114 9.08 -12.48 -7.41
N ASP A 115 10.39 -12.36 -7.65
CA ASP A 115 11.37 -12.11 -6.59
C ASP A 115 11.13 -10.76 -5.92
N GLU A 116 10.84 -9.71 -6.70
CA GLU A 116 10.47 -8.41 -6.14
C GLU A 116 9.19 -8.49 -5.33
N ALA A 117 8.18 -9.25 -5.76
CA ALA A 117 6.93 -9.39 -5.01
C ALA A 117 7.18 -10.01 -3.63
N ASN A 118 8.05 -11.02 -3.54
CA ASN A 118 8.47 -11.61 -2.26
C ASN A 118 9.17 -10.58 -1.37
N LEU A 119 10.13 -9.81 -1.91
CA LEU A 119 10.79 -8.73 -1.18
C LEU A 119 9.78 -7.67 -0.69
N VAL A 120 8.82 -7.30 -1.54
CA VAL A 120 7.77 -6.34 -1.18
C VAL A 120 6.90 -6.88 -0.04
N PHE A 121 6.57 -8.16 -0.03
CA PHE A 121 5.87 -8.79 1.09
C PHE A 121 6.68 -8.69 2.38
N GLU A 122 7.98 -8.97 2.35
CA GLU A 122 8.89 -8.83 3.50
C GLU A 122 8.93 -7.38 4.01
N LEU A 123 9.10 -6.40 3.12
CA LEU A 123 9.09 -4.97 3.48
C LEU A 123 7.78 -4.53 4.14
N ASN A 124 6.63 -5.05 3.70
CA ASN A 124 5.35 -4.77 4.36
C ASN A 124 5.28 -5.42 5.75
N ILE A 125 5.82 -6.64 5.91
CA ILE A 125 5.89 -7.32 7.21
C ILE A 125 6.76 -6.51 8.18
N ASP A 126 7.93 -6.04 7.73
CA ASP A 126 8.84 -5.24 8.56
C ASP A 126 8.17 -3.96 9.08
N VAL A 127 7.43 -3.26 8.21
CA VAL A 127 6.63 -2.07 8.60
C VAL A 127 5.60 -2.44 9.67
N LEU A 128 4.88 -3.55 9.51
CA LEU A 128 3.87 -3.99 10.49
C LEU A 128 4.51 -4.41 11.82
N GLN A 129 5.64 -5.12 11.77
CA GLN A 129 6.37 -5.54 12.96
C GLN A 129 6.86 -4.34 13.77
N GLU A 130 7.35 -3.30 13.11
CA GLU A 130 7.76 -2.06 13.77
C GLU A 130 6.60 -1.37 14.50
N LEU A 131 5.40 -1.39 13.92
CA LEU A 131 4.19 -0.80 14.50
C LEU A 131 3.61 -1.62 15.67
N THR A 132 3.75 -2.94 15.67
CA THR A 132 3.21 -3.80 16.74
C THR A 132 3.96 -3.68 18.07
N GLY A 133 5.16 -3.09 18.07
CA GLY A 133 5.99 -2.94 19.25
C GLY A 133 6.43 -4.30 19.80
N SER A 134 7.73 -4.58 19.74
CA SER A 134 8.35 -5.54 20.65
C SER A 134 7.93 -5.20 22.08
N PRO A 135 7.35 -6.13 22.88
CA PRO A 135 7.19 -5.95 24.32
C PRO A 135 8.53 -5.87 25.07
N LEU A 136 9.65 -5.95 24.36
CA LEU A 136 11.00 -5.93 24.89
C LEU A 136 11.80 -4.82 24.20
N LYS A 137 11.73 -3.62 24.77
CA LYS A 137 12.88 -2.80 25.16
C LYS A 137 12.51 -1.98 26.38
#